data_AF-A0A1I6RKL6-F1
#
_entry.id   AF-A0A1I6RKL6-F1
#
_cell.length_a   1.000
_cell.length_b   1.000
_cell.length_c   1.000
_cell.angle_alpha   90.00
_cell.angle_beta   90.00
_cell.angle_gamma   90.00
#
_symmetry.space_group_name_H-M   'P 1'
#
loop_
_entity.id
_entity.type
_entity.pdbx_description
1 polymer ?
#
loop_
_entity_poly.entity_id
_entity_poly.type
_entity_poly.pdbx_seq_one_letter_code
_entity_poly.pdbx_strand_id
1 'polypeptide(L)'
;MRFPQLRVFTWVILVINAIFLVWVIGGIASRPNPDDPAANVGTAIGVGLVIGLWVAADVILGILWLVTKPRTRDCPACGRTIKRGQMTCKSCGYDFAQAARFLQGDKQSPPDLA
;
A
#
# COMPACT_ATOMS: atom_id res chain seq x y z
N MET A 1 4.40 0.62 22.47
CA MET A 1 4.28 0.14 21.07
C MET A 1 3.79 1.30 20.21
N ARG A 2 4.70 1.99 19.52
CA ARG A 2 4.39 3.16 18.68
C ARG A 2 3.92 2.67 17.30
N PHE A 3 2.64 2.78 16.99
CA PHE A 3 2.14 2.49 15.65
C PHE A 3 2.05 3.81 14.86
N PRO A 4 2.96 4.03 13.89
CA PRO A 4 3.04 5.26 13.12
C PRO A 4 1.94 5.27 12.07
N GLN A 5 1.58 6.48 11.66
CA GLN A 5 0.38 6.87 10.92
C GLN A 5 0.34 6.36 9.44
N LEU A 6 1.20 5.39 9.11
CA LEU A 6 1.25 4.66 7.84
C LEU A 6 0.42 3.37 7.82
N ARG A 7 -0.04 2.85 8.96
CA ARG A 7 -0.57 1.48 9.04
C ARG A 7 -2.09 1.34 9.00
N VAL A 8 -2.88 2.40 9.13
CA VAL A 8 -4.36 2.26 9.19
C VAL A 8 -4.88 1.50 7.96
N PHE A 9 -4.35 1.80 6.78
CA PHE A 9 -4.78 1.14 5.55
C PHE A 9 -4.25 -0.30 5.43
N THR A 10 -3.00 -0.54 5.82
CA THR A 10 -2.46 -1.92 5.94
C THR A 10 -3.28 -2.73 6.92
N TRP A 11 -3.76 -2.12 8.01
CA TRP A 11 -4.65 -2.73 8.99
C TRP A 11 -6.03 -3.02 8.41
N VAL A 12 -6.60 -2.15 7.59
CA VAL A 12 -7.89 -2.41 6.92
C VAL A 12 -7.78 -3.62 5.99
N ILE A 13 -6.73 -3.69 5.16
CA ILE A 13 -6.45 -4.86 4.30
C ILE A 13 -6.32 -6.12 5.17
N LEU A 14 -5.58 -6.04 6.27
CA LEU A 14 -5.32 -7.18 7.16
C LEU A 14 -6.58 -7.63 7.90
N VAL A 15 -7.45 -6.70 8.32
CA VAL A 15 -8.74 -6.98 8.96
C VAL A 15 -9.71 -7.63 7.98
N ILE A 16 -9.82 -7.11 6.75
CA ILE A 16 -10.64 -7.72 5.69
C ILE A 16 -10.13 -9.12 5.38
N ASN A 17 -8.81 -9.30 5.25
CA ASN A 17 -8.19 -10.61 5.09
C ASN A 17 -8.55 -11.56 6.24
N ALA A 18 -8.47 -11.10 7.49
CA ALA A 18 -8.81 -11.92 8.64
C ALA A 18 -10.30 -12.34 8.66
N ILE A 19 -11.21 -11.45 8.26
CA ILE A 19 -12.66 -11.76 8.18
C ILE A 19 -12.93 -12.83 7.13
N PHE A 20 -12.37 -12.70 5.93
CA PHE A 20 -12.54 -13.70 4.88
C PHE A 20 -11.84 -15.03 5.22
N LEU A 21 -10.69 -14.99 5.90
CA LEU A 21 -10.02 -16.19 6.42
C LEU A 21 -10.93 -16.96 7.38
N VAL A 22 -11.58 -16.25 8.31
CA VAL A 22 -12.55 -16.85 9.25
C VAL A 22 -13.74 -17.46 8.50
N TRP A 23 -14.23 -16.80 7.44
CA TRP A 23 -15.31 -17.32 6.59
C TRP A 23 -14.90 -18.58 5.82
N VAL A 24 -13.67 -18.65 5.31
CA VAL A 24 -13.12 -19.85 4.65
C VAL A 24 -12.97 -20.98 5.66
N ILE A 25 -12.42 -20.72 6.85
CA ILE A 25 -12.30 -21.72 7.92
C ILE A 25 -13.70 -22.22 8.33
N GLY A 26 -14.67 -21.32 8.48
CA GLY A 26 -16.05 -21.66 8.78
C GLY A 26 -16.71 -22.53 7.69
N GLY A 27 -16.52 -22.18 6.41
CA GLY A 27 -17.02 -22.97 5.29
C GLY A 27 -16.40 -24.37 5.21
N ILE A 28 -15.09 -24.46 5.50
CA ILE A 28 -14.36 -25.73 5.58
C ILE A 28 -14.78 -26.58 6.79
N ALA A 29 -15.13 -25.95 7.91
CA ALA A 29 -15.55 -26.60 9.14
C ALA A 29 -17.02 -27.06 9.10
N SER A 30 -17.86 -26.47 8.23
CA SER A 30 -19.29 -26.76 8.13
C SER A 30 -19.64 -27.96 7.24
N ARG A 31 -18.70 -28.88 7.01
CA ARG A 31 -18.91 -30.06 6.14
C ARG A 31 -19.84 -31.07 6.82
N PRO A 32 -21.01 -31.41 6.23
CA PRO A 32 -22.00 -32.27 6.88
C PRO A 32 -21.62 -33.76 6.88
N ASN A 33 -20.88 -34.25 5.88
CA ASN A 33 -20.31 -35.60 5.85
C ASN A 33 -18.99 -35.60 5.04
N PRO A 34 -17.84 -35.99 5.62
CA PRO A 34 -16.56 -36.01 4.91
C PRO A 34 -16.45 -37.13 3.86
N ASP A 35 -17.31 -38.15 3.95
CA ASP A 35 -17.28 -39.35 3.11
C ASP A 35 -18.14 -39.21 1.86
N ASP A 36 -18.96 -38.16 1.78
CA ASP A 36 -19.83 -37.88 0.65
C ASP A 36 -19.04 -37.11 -0.43
N PRO A 37 -18.76 -37.73 -1.60
CA PRO A 37 -18.00 -37.09 -2.66
C PRO A 37 -18.71 -35.86 -3.24
N ALA A 38 -20.05 -35.84 -3.25
CA ALA A 38 -20.81 -34.70 -3.72
C ALA A 38 -20.70 -33.51 -2.76
N ALA A 39 -20.76 -33.76 -1.45
CA ALA A 39 -20.57 -32.74 -0.42
C ALA A 39 -19.16 -32.13 -0.45
N ASN A 40 -18.14 -32.96 -0.69
CA ASN A 40 -16.75 -32.49 -0.81
C ASN A 40 -16.52 -31.64 -2.06
N VAL A 41 -17.08 -32.02 -3.22
CA VAL A 41 -17.01 -31.21 -4.45
C VAL A 41 -17.72 -29.88 -4.26
N GLY A 42 -18.92 -29.88 -3.66
CA GLY A 42 -19.67 -28.65 -3.40
C GLY A 42 -18.92 -27.68 -2.48
N THR A 43 -18.29 -28.21 -1.42
CA THR A 43 -17.45 -27.42 -0.51
C THR A 43 -16.21 -26.85 -1.23
N ALA A 44 -15.55 -27.64 -2.06
CA ALA A 44 -14.37 -27.20 -2.81
C ALA A 44 -14.71 -26.06 -3.80
N ILE A 45 -15.83 -26.17 -4.52
CA ILE A 45 -16.28 -25.13 -5.44
C ILE A 45 -16.69 -23.87 -4.67
N GLY A 46 -17.46 -24.02 -3.59
CA GLY A 46 -17.88 -22.88 -2.76
C GLY A 46 -16.70 -22.13 -2.17
N VAL A 47 -15.75 -22.86 -1.56
CA VAL A 47 -14.52 -22.26 -1.01
C VAL A 47 -13.65 -21.65 -2.11
N GLY A 48 -13.52 -22.32 -3.26
CA GLY A 48 -12.76 -21.81 -4.40
C GLY A 48 -13.31 -20.48 -4.94
N LEU A 49 -14.64 -20.36 -5.05
CA LEU A 49 -15.29 -19.11 -5.47
C LEU A 49 -15.11 -17.99 -4.45
N VAL A 50 -15.24 -18.29 -3.15
CA VAL A 50 -15.02 -17.32 -2.08
C VAL A 50 -13.57 -16.82 -2.08
N ILE A 51 -12.59 -17.72 -2.21
CA ILE A 51 -11.17 -17.35 -2.30
C ILE A 51 -10.91 -16.53 -3.57
N GLY A 52 -11.46 -16.92 -4.72
CA GLY A 52 -11.29 -16.18 -5.97
C GLY A 52 -11.82 -14.74 -5.90
N LEU A 53 -13.04 -14.56 -5.38
CA LEU A 53 -13.64 -13.25 -5.14
C LEU A 53 -12.84 -12.44 -4.11
N TRP A 54 -12.35 -13.09 -3.06
CA TRP A 54 -11.53 -12.45 -2.03
C TRP A 54 -10.22 -11.92 -2.62
N VAL A 55 -9.47 -12.73 -3.37
CA VAL A 55 -8.23 -12.27 -4.04
C VAL A 55 -8.52 -11.11 -4.99
N ALA A 56 -9.61 -11.17 -5.76
CA ALA A 56 -9.99 -10.07 -6.66
C ALA A 56 -10.27 -8.76 -5.89
N ALA A 57 -11.00 -8.83 -4.78
CA ALA A 57 -11.28 -7.68 -3.93
C ALA A 57 -9.99 -7.09 -3.32
N ASP A 58 -9.07 -7.93 -2.83
CA ASP A 58 -7.79 -7.48 -2.28
C ASP A 58 -6.89 -6.83 -3.33
N VAL A 59 -6.86 -7.37 -4.54
CA VAL A 59 -6.13 -6.76 -5.67
C VAL A 59 -6.69 -5.38 -5.99
N ILE A 60 -8.02 -5.25 -6.11
CA ILE A 60 -8.68 -3.96 -6.37
C ILE A 60 -8.36 -2.95 -5.26
N LEU A 61 -8.49 -3.36 -3.99
CA LEU A 61 -8.24 -2.50 -2.84
C LEU A 61 -6.77 -2.08 -2.75
N GLY A 62 -5.85 -3.01 -3.03
CA GLY A 62 -4.41 -2.75 -3.09
C GLY A 62 -4.04 -1.76 -4.19
N ILE A 63 -4.64 -1.89 -5.39
CA ILE A 63 -4.41 -0.96 -6.50
C ILE A 63 -4.97 0.43 -6.18
N LEU A 64 -6.23 0.52 -5.72
CA LEU A 64 -6.84 1.79 -5.32
C LEU A 64 -6.01 2.51 -4.26
N TRP A 65 -5.46 1.76 -3.31
CA TRP A 65 -4.54 2.33 -2.32
C TRP A 65 -3.25 2.84 -2.93
N LEU A 66 -2.60 2.07 -3.81
CA LEU A 66 -1.37 2.49 -4.47
C LEU A 66 -1.57 3.80 -5.24
N VAL A 67 -2.72 3.96 -5.89
CA VAL A 67 -3.09 5.18 -6.62
C VAL A 67 -3.41 6.35 -5.67
N THR A 68 -4.12 6.11 -4.57
CA THR A 68 -4.53 7.15 -3.62
C THR A 68 -3.45 7.51 -2.60
N LYS A 69 -2.36 6.76 -2.51
CA LYS A 69 -1.28 6.98 -1.54
C LYS A 69 -0.55 8.31 -1.83
N PRO A 70 -0.62 9.30 -0.93
CA PRO A 70 0.10 10.55 -1.14
C PRO A 70 1.60 10.31 -1.06
N ARG A 71 2.33 10.78 -2.08
CA ARG A 71 3.80 10.79 -2.05
C ARG A 71 4.27 11.89 -1.10
N THR A 72 4.83 11.51 0.04
CA THR A 72 5.55 12.42 0.95
C THR A 72 7.06 12.30 0.75
N ARG A 73 7.81 13.28 1.26
CA ARG A 73 9.29 13.31 1.33
C ARG A 73 9.71 14.03 2.60
N ASP A 74 10.87 13.70 3.15
CA ASP A 74 11.41 14.40 4.32
C ASP A 74 12.22 15.63 3.89
N CYS A 75 12.10 16.72 4.66
CA CYS A 75 12.87 17.92 4.42
C CYS A 75 14.33 17.72 4.89
N PRO A 76 15.35 17.94 4.05
CA PRO A 76 16.75 17.70 4.42
C PRO A 76 17.28 18.70 5.46
N ALA A 77 16.65 19.88 5.59
CA ALA A 77 17.10 20.91 6.53
C ALA A 77 16.55 20.72 7.95
N CYS A 78 15.31 20.27 8.11
CA CYS A 78 14.64 20.16 9.42
C CYS A 78 14.11 18.77 9.76
N GLY A 79 14.18 17.81 8.85
CA GLY A 79 13.75 16.43 9.06
C GLY A 79 12.23 16.20 9.09
N ARG A 80 11.39 17.22 8.89
CA ARG A 80 9.93 17.04 8.87
C ARG A 80 9.43 16.48 7.54
N THR A 81 8.46 15.57 7.62
CA THR A 81 7.77 14.98 6.47
C THR A 81 6.77 15.96 5.84
N ILE A 82 6.88 16.16 4.53
CA ILE A 82 6.07 17.10 3.74
C ILE A 82 5.55 16.43 2.46
N LYS A 83 4.49 16.97 1.85
CA LYS A 83 3.93 16.44 0.59
C LYS A 83 4.87 16.75 -0.59
N ARG A 84 5.04 15.81 -1.52
CA ARG A 84 5.74 16.06 -2.80
C ARG A 84 4.93 17.11 -3.59
N GLY A 85 5.63 18.09 -4.17
CA GLY A 85 5.04 19.24 -4.88
C GLY A 85 5.10 20.57 -4.12
N GLN A 86 5.41 20.55 -2.82
CA GLN A 86 5.61 21.78 -2.05
C GLN A 86 6.98 22.39 -2.35
N MET A 87 7.00 23.64 -2.84
CA MET A 87 8.24 24.38 -3.20
C MET A 87 8.97 24.94 -1.98
N THR A 88 8.26 25.29 -0.91
CA THR A 88 8.86 25.84 0.32
C THR A 88 8.36 25.08 1.55
N CYS A 89 9.28 24.63 2.39
CA CYS A 89 8.95 23.97 3.64
C CYS A 89 8.30 24.98 4.60
N LYS A 90 7.04 24.74 4.99
CA LYS A 90 6.30 25.62 5.92
C LYS A 90 6.88 25.66 7.35
N SER A 91 7.75 24.73 7.70
CA SER A 91 8.31 24.65 9.06
C SER A 91 9.62 25.40 9.24
N CYS A 92 10.50 25.40 8.24
CA CYS A 92 11.83 25.99 8.33
C CYS A 92 12.15 26.97 7.19
N GLY A 93 11.25 27.13 6.22
CA GLY A 93 11.46 28.01 5.08
C GLY A 93 12.36 27.44 3.98
N TYR A 94 12.87 26.21 4.10
CA TYR A 94 13.74 25.60 3.08
C TYR A 94 13.04 25.54 1.71
N ASP A 95 13.67 26.15 0.70
CA ASP A 95 13.17 26.21 -0.67
C ASP A 95 13.78 25.08 -1.53
N PHE A 96 12.91 24.15 -1.93
CA PHE A 96 13.29 22.99 -2.73
C PHE A 96 13.52 23.34 -4.21
N ALA A 97 12.94 24.44 -4.70
CA ALA A 97 13.11 24.88 -6.08
C ALA A 97 14.47 25.56 -6.27
N GLN A 98 14.91 26.37 -5.30
CA GLN A 98 16.27 26.92 -5.31
C GLN A 98 17.34 25.83 -5.23
N ALA A 99 17.20 24.88 -4.29
CA ALA A 99 18.15 23.79 -4.15
C ALA A 99 18.30 22.97 -5.45
N ALA A 100 17.21 22.74 -6.19
CA ALA A 100 17.27 22.06 -7.48
C ALA A 100 17.98 22.88 -8.57
N ARG A 101 17.83 24.21 -8.57
CA ARG A 101 18.52 25.10 -9.54
C ARG A 101 20.01 25.21 -9.28
N PHE A 102 20.45 25.30 -8.03
CA PHE A 102 21.88 25.31 -7.68
C PHE A 102 22.59 24.06 -8.22
N LEU A 103 22.01 22.88 -8.02
CA LEU A 103 22.56 21.61 -8.52
C LEU A 103 22.55 21.51 -10.06
N GLN A 104 21.71 22.27 -10.76
CA GLN A 104 21.71 22.34 -12.22
C GLN A 104 22.77 23.32 -12.74
N GLY A 105 22.94 24.46 -12.07
CA GLY A 105 23.99 25.43 -12.40
C GLY A 105 25.39 24.83 -12.34
N ASP A 106 25.67 24.03 -11.30
CA ASP A 106 26.95 23.32 -11.14
C ASP A 106 27.21 22.29 -12.24
N LYS A 107 26.16 21.63 -12.75
CA LYS A 107 26.29 20.60 -13.80
C LYS A 107 26.45 21.18 -15.21
N GLN A 108 26.13 22.46 -15.41
CA GLN A 108 26.16 23.11 -16.72
C GLN A 108 27.56 23.58 -17.12
N SER A 109 28.60 23.36 -16.30
CA SER A 109 30.00 23.46 -16.74
C SER A 109 30.49 22.10 -17.24
N PRO A 110 30.36 21.76 -18.54
CA PRO A 110 31.36 20.90 -19.13
C PRO A 110 32.71 21.65 -19.04
N PRO A 111 33.81 20.99 -18.63
CA PRO A 111 35.13 21.56 -18.87
C PRO A 111 35.28 21.63 -20.40
N ASP A 112 35.21 22.85 -20.92
CA ASP A 112 35.58 23.16 -22.28
C ASP A 112 37.03 22.71 -22.45
N LEU A 113 37.20 21.61 -23.18
CA LEU A 113 38.48 21.09 -23.63
C LEU A 113 39.07 22.16 -24.58
N ALA A 114 40.01 22.92 -24.02
CA ALA A 114 40.99 23.73 -24.74
C ALA A 114 41.91 22.86 -25.60
#